data_AF-A0A847E917-F1
#
_entry.id   AF-A0A847E917-F1
#
_cell.length_a   1.000
_cell.length_b   1.000
_cell.length_c   1.000
_cell.angle_alpha   90.00
_cell.angle_beta   90.00
_cell.angle_gamma   90.00
#
_symmetry.space_group_name_H-M   'P 1'
#
loop_
_entity.id
_entity.type
_entity.pdbx_description
1 polymer ?
#
loop_
_entity_poly.entity_id
_entity_poly.type
_entity_poly.pdbx_seq_one_letter_code
_entity_poly.pdbx_strand_id
1 'polypeptide(L)'
;VDGPEYETAAGFGANLGMWHPEFIMEANWHCDNYGMDTISTSVIMAFVMECYQRGYLIREDTDGFELTWGDEQAALQFIHDLAYRKTDLVGAAGRGMVELAAWVSEKYTARTGRPKPVKELQQFAMQTKGLPFSLYRTHRSLSMQASYAAASDIGAHHAAAWLVKVDLLGAFPTFEAKAKALIAYPRVRLGNDNLGLCKLPWVDVFNPDSLRRGDTDIYINPASQELYADFYNGMFGTALTWEKIFEQTDRDINLQRVMNVLSFGASTGERDWIPDRAIGPTEEALYKREADYHDRELSSVLKKPLGEVQMMDAAEKLEILMKHRKEELRKLIVFYYRQRGWTDTGIPKVETLKQIGLWQYLSDEAKKTITGMNG
;
A
#
# COMPACT_ATOMS: atom_id res chain seq x y z
N VAL A 1 -17.61 18.18 14.10
CA VAL A 1 -16.83 17.41 13.12
C VAL A 1 -16.40 16.17 13.87
N ASP A 2 -16.91 15.00 13.47
CA ASP A 2 -16.33 13.73 13.94
C ASP A 2 -15.04 13.52 13.15
N GLY A 3 -13.96 13.06 13.81
CA GLY A 3 -12.61 13.03 13.24
C GLY A 3 -11.80 14.33 13.42
N PRO A 4 -10.65 14.47 12.73
CA PRO A 4 -10.15 13.58 11.69
C PRO A 4 -9.49 12.31 12.26
N GLU A 5 -9.64 11.20 11.54
CA GLU A 5 -8.85 9.99 11.75
C GLU A 5 -7.37 10.23 11.38
N TYR A 6 -6.47 9.36 11.84
CA TYR A 6 -5.03 9.46 11.58
C TYR A 6 -4.70 9.67 10.09
N GLU A 7 -5.30 8.87 9.21
CA GLU A 7 -5.05 8.90 7.78
C GLU A 7 -5.47 10.22 7.14
N THR A 8 -6.61 10.78 7.57
CA THR A 8 -7.11 12.06 7.11
C THR A 8 -6.22 13.22 7.57
N ALA A 9 -5.80 13.21 8.84
CA ALA A 9 -4.90 14.22 9.39
C ALA A 9 -3.52 14.16 8.73
N ALA A 10 -2.97 12.96 8.52
CA ALA A 10 -1.71 12.79 7.80
C ALA A 10 -1.82 13.19 6.32
N GLY A 11 -2.96 12.86 5.69
CA GLY A 11 -3.26 13.12 4.28
C GLY A 11 -3.40 14.60 3.96
N PHE A 12 -4.33 15.29 4.63
CA PHE A 12 -4.54 16.72 4.41
C PHE A 12 -3.51 17.61 5.10
N GLY A 13 -2.85 17.12 6.15
CA GLY A 13 -1.78 17.85 6.84
C GLY A 13 -0.41 17.62 6.21
N ALA A 14 0.39 16.74 6.81
CA ALA A 14 1.80 16.54 6.48
C ALA A 14 2.06 16.17 5.00
N ASN A 15 1.15 15.44 4.36
CA ASN A 15 1.31 15.03 2.96
C ASN A 15 1.09 16.19 1.96
N LEU A 16 0.27 17.20 2.31
CA LEU A 16 0.06 18.41 1.48
C LEU A 16 0.86 19.63 1.95
N GLY A 17 1.51 19.54 3.11
CA GLY A 17 2.21 20.66 3.73
C GLY A 17 1.27 21.68 4.39
N MET A 18 0.09 21.25 4.83
CA MET A 18 -0.89 22.08 5.54
C MET A 18 -0.73 21.89 7.05
N TRP A 19 -0.76 22.99 7.79
CA TRP A 19 -0.45 22.96 9.23
C TRP A 19 -1.57 23.55 10.11
N HIS A 20 -2.61 24.14 9.52
CA HIS A 20 -3.75 24.60 10.28
C HIS A 20 -4.73 23.43 10.53
N PRO A 21 -4.98 23.06 11.80
CA PRO A 21 -5.92 21.99 12.12
C PRO A 21 -7.35 22.31 11.64
N GLU A 22 -7.73 23.58 11.59
CA GLU A 22 -9.03 24.03 11.08
C GLU A 22 -9.25 23.63 9.62
N PHE A 23 -8.23 23.82 8.77
CA PHE A 23 -8.28 23.37 7.38
C PHE A 23 -8.44 21.85 7.29
N ILE A 24 -7.70 21.08 8.10
CA ILE A 24 -7.78 19.61 8.10
C ILE A 24 -9.21 19.16 8.48
N MET A 25 -9.81 19.79 9.48
CA MET A 25 -11.19 19.52 9.91
C MET A 25 -12.21 19.87 8.82
N GLU A 26 -12.02 20.98 8.11
CA GLU A 26 -12.89 21.41 7.03
C GLU A 26 -12.77 20.50 5.80
N ALA A 27 -11.55 20.11 5.41
CA ALA A 27 -11.31 19.15 4.34
C ALA A 27 -11.93 17.77 4.66
N ASN A 28 -11.78 17.28 5.90
CA ASN A 28 -12.46 16.07 6.38
C ASN A 28 -13.98 16.21 6.22
N TRP A 29 -14.56 17.30 6.74
CA TRP A 29 -15.99 17.53 6.69
C TRP A 29 -16.52 17.55 5.25
N HIS A 30 -15.81 18.20 4.31
CA HIS A 30 -16.22 18.19 2.90
C HIS A 30 -16.12 16.81 2.26
N CYS A 31 -15.04 16.06 2.50
CA CYS A 31 -14.92 14.69 2.01
C CYS A 31 -16.07 13.80 2.52
N ASP A 32 -16.41 13.89 3.80
CA ASP A 32 -17.51 13.13 4.40
C ASP A 32 -18.86 13.49 3.75
N ASN A 33 -19.14 14.80 3.61
CA ASN A 33 -20.42 15.26 3.06
C ASN A 33 -20.56 15.01 1.55
N TYR A 34 -19.44 14.95 0.82
CA TYR A 34 -19.43 14.61 -0.60
C TYR A 34 -19.25 13.11 -0.88
N GLY A 35 -19.01 12.28 0.15
CA GLY A 35 -18.79 10.84 0.00
C GLY A 35 -17.49 10.52 -0.75
N MET A 36 -16.41 11.24 -0.44
CA MET A 36 -15.08 11.07 -1.05
C MET A 36 -14.09 10.49 -0.04
N ASP A 37 -13.26 9.54 -0.48
CA ASP A 37 -12.17 8.99 0.34
C ASP A 37 -11.09 10.07 0.60
N THR A 38 -10.85 10.36 1.88
CA THR A 38 -9.86 11.36 2.32
C THR A 38 -8.43 10.98 1.94
N ILE A 39 -8.10 9.68 1.93
CA ILE A 39 -6.78 9.18 1.55
C ILE A 39 -6.54 9.44 0.06
N SER A 40 -7.42 8.91 -0.79
CA SER A 40 -7.29 9.07 -2.24
C SER A 40 -7.31 10.53 -2.67
N THR A 41 -8.20 11.34 -2.08
CA THR A 41 -8.30 12.77 -2.38
C THR A 41 -7.00 13.49 -2.07
N SER A 42 -6.47 13.33 -0.86
CA SER A 42 -5.24 14.02 -0.45
C SER A 42 -3.99 13.53 -1.20
N VAL A 43 -3.87 12.24 -1.51
CA VAL A 43 -2.73 11.71 -2.29
C VAL A 43 -2.78 12.16 -3.75
N ILE A 44 -3.99 12.25 -4.34
CA ILE A 44 -4.18 12.85 -5.66
C ILE A 44 -3.76 14.32 -5.68
N MET A 45 -4.16 15.09 -4.68
CA MET A 45 -3.77 16.49 -4.55
C MET A 45 -2.25 16.65 -4.44
N ALA A 46 -1.58 15.80 -3.64
CA ALA A 46 -0.12 15.79 -3.55
C ALA A 46 0.55 15.50 -4.91
N PHE A 47 0.01 14.55 -5.68
CA PHE A 47 0.51 14.28 -7.03
C PHE A 47 0.35 15.49 -7.96
N VAL A 48 -0.80 16.18 -7.92
CA VAL A 48 -1.03 17.40 -8.70
C VAL A 48 -0.06 18.51 -8.29
N MET A 49 0.10 18.77 -6.99
CA MET A 49 1.04 19.76 -6.46
C MET A 49 2.47 19.49 -6.95
N GLU A 50 2.89 18.22 -6.92
CA GLU A 50 4.21 17.84 -7.39
C GLU A 50 4.36 17.97 -8.91
N CYS A 51 3.29 17.69 -9.67
CA CYS A 51 3.30 17.91 -11.11
C CYS A 51 3.49 19.39 -11.46
N TYR A 52 2.89 20.32 -10.71
CA TYR A 52 3.19 21.75 -10.86
C TYR A 52 4.62 22.08 -10.45
N GLN A 53 5.06 21.63 -9.26
CA GLN A 53 6.42 21.88 -8.76
C GLN A 53 7.50 21.45 -9.76
N ARG A 54 7.28 20.33 -10.46
CA ARG A 54 8.23 19.76 -11.43
C ARG A 54 7.98 20.21 -12.88
N GLY A 55 6.97 21.04 -13.12
CA GLY A 55 6.65 21.56 -14.46
C GLY A 55 6.02 20.55 -15.42
N TYR A 56 5.49 19.44 -14.90
CA TYR A 56 4.65 18.52 -15.69
C TYR A 56 3.29 19.16 -15.99
N LEU A 57 2.76 19.96 -15.07
CA LEU A 57 1.61 20.83 -15.28
C LEU A 57 2.01 22.30 -15.17
N ILE A 58 1.31 23.15 -15.92
CA ILE A 58 1.27 24.61 -15.73
C ILE A 58 -0.17 25.10 -15.70
N ARG A 59 -0.41 26.36 -15.32
CA ARG A 59 -1.75 26.93 -15.15
C ARG A 59 -2.62 26.84 -16.41
N GLU A 60 -2.00 26.96 -17.57
CA GLU A 60 -2.66 26.88 -18.88
C GLU A 60 -3.17 25.46 -19.19
N ASP A 61 -2.60 24.42 -18.58
CA ASP A 61 -3.07 23.04 -18.74
C ASP A 61 -4.40 22.79 -17.99
N THR A 62 -4.75 23.71 -17.06
CA THR A 62 -5.79 23.55 -16.03
C THR A 62 -6.72 24.77 -15.92
N ASP A 63 -7.01 25.43 -17.04
CA ASP A 63 -7.94 26.56 -17.14
C ASP A 63 -7.64 27.72 -16.15
N GLY A 64 -6.35 27.91 -15.82
CA GLY A 64 -5.88 28.96 -14.92
C GLY A 64 -5.85 28.57 -13.43
N PHE A 65 -6.40 27.41 -13.06
CA PHE A 65 -6.28 26.84 -11.71
C PHE A 65 -4.84 26.39 -11.45
N GLU A 66 -4.40 26.51 -10.20
CA GLU A 66 -3.09 26.04 -9.74
C GLU A 66 -3.25 25.48 -8.35
N LEU A 67 -2.62 24.34 -8.07
CA LEU A 67 -2.58 23.74 -6.74
C LEU A 67 -1.14 23.59 -6.31
N THR A 68 -0.74 24.32 -5.27
CA THR A 68 0.63 24.32 -4.75
C THR A 68 0.68 23.85 -3.29
N TRP A 69 1.86 23.42 -2.84
CA TRP A 69 2.06 22.96 -1.46
C TRP A 69 1.70 24.04 -0.44
N GLY A 70 0.90 23.69 0.57
CA GLY A 70 0.50 24.64 1.61
C GLY A 70 -0.64 25.60 1.22
N ASP A 71 -1.18 25.54 0.00
CA ASP A 71 -2.31 26.38 -0.43
C ASP A 71 -3.67 25.77 -0.03
N GLU A 72 -4.12 26.11 1.17
CA GLU A 72 -5.37 25.63 1.77
C GLU A 72 -6.61 26.07 0.96
N GLN A 73 -6.61 27.26 0.37
CA GLN A 73 -7.75 27.77 -0.40
C GLN A 73 -7.91 27.03 -1.72
N ALA A 74 -6.81 26.86 -2.47
CA ALA A 74 -6.83 26.07 -3.71
C ALA A 74 -7.18 24.60 -3.42
N ALA A 75 -6.74 24.07 -2.27
CA ALA A 75 -7.06 22.72 -1.82
C ALA A 75 -8.56 22.53 -1.56
N LEU A 76 -9.22 23.44 -0.82
CA LEU A 76 -10.68 23.39 -0.62
C LEU A 76 -11.43 23.53 -1.94
N GLN A 77 -11.00 24.45 -2.81
CA GLN A 77 -11.60 24.60 -4.15
C GLN A 77 -11.50 23.30 -4.96
N PHE A 78 -10.35 22.62 -4.92
CA PHE A 78 -10.17 21.33 -5.59
C PHE A 78 -11.14 20.27 -5.08
N ILE A 79 -11.34 20.17 -3.75
CA ILE A 79 -12.30 19.23 -3.13
C ILE A 79 -13.72 19.49 -3.65
N HIS A 80 -14.16 20.75 -3.68
CA HIS A 80 -15.47 21.11 -4.22
C HIS A 80 -15.59 20.77 -5.71
N ASP A 81 -14.59 21.10 -6.51
CA ASP A 81 -14.63 20.87 -7.95
C ASP A 81 -14.56 19.38 -8.30
N LEU A 82 -13.87 18.58 -7.49
CA LEU A 82 -13.85 17.11 -7.58
C LEU A 82 -15.25 16.52 -7.38
N ALA A 83 -15.98 16.97 -6.35
CA ALA A 83 -17.32 16.50 -6.05
C ALA A 83 -18.31 16.73 -7.21
N TYR A 84 -18.15 17.85 -7.93
CA TYR A 84 -19.04 18.23 -9.05
C TYR A 84 -18.45 18.02 -10.44
N ARG A 85 -17.20 17.52 -10.53
CA ARG A 85 -16.45 17.30 -11.77
C ARG A 85 -16.44 18.51 -12.71
N LYS A 86 -16.09 19.69 -12.19
CA LYS A 86 -16.27 20.96 -12.92
C LYS A 86 -15.26 21.23 -14.04
N THR A 87 -14.08 20.61 -14.01
CA THR A 87 -12.99 20.85 -14.98
C THR A 87 -12.39 19.53 -15.47
N ASP A 88 -11.59 19.59 -16.55
CA ASP A 88 -10.89 18.42 -17.09
C ASP A 88 -9.95 17.78 -16.05
N LEU A 89 -9.22 18.62 -15.28
CA LEU A 89 -8.29 18.18 -14.24
C LEU A 89 -9.03 17.33 -13.19
N VAL A 90 -10.09 17.87 -12.61
CA VAL A 90 -10.86 17.16 -11.56
C VAL A 90 -11.67 16.01 -12.14
N GLY A 91 -12.05 16.07 -13.42
CA GLY A 91 -12.65 14.97 -14.15
C GLY A 91 -11.69 13.78 -14.30
N ALA A 92 -10.41 14.04 -14.58
CA ALA A 92 -9.36 13.02 -14.59
C ALA A 92 -9.04 12.51 -13.18
N ALA A 93 -8.89 13.41 -12.21
CA ALA A 93 -8.67 13.08 -10.80
C ALA A 93 -9.78 12.18 -10.22
N GLY A 94 -11.05 12.48 -10.54
CA GLY A 94 -12.21 11.71 -10.10
C GLY A 94 -12.30 10.30 -10.67
N ARG A 95 -11.47 9.94 -11.65
CA ARG A 95 -11.30 8.55 -12.14
C ARG A 95 -10.12 7.82 -11.48
N GLY A 96 -9.38 8.48 -10.60
CA GLY A 96 -8.27 7.92 -9.82
C GLY A 96 -6.88 8.24 -10.39
N MET A 97 -5.86 7.79 -9.65
CA MET A 97 -4.45 8.16 -9.90
C MET A 97 -3.93 7.71 -11.27
N VAL A 98 -4.34 6.54 -11.77
CA VAL A 98 -3.88 6.02 -13.07
C VAL A 98 -4.35 6.92 -14.21
N GLU A 99 -5.63 7.27 -14.20
CA GLU A 99 -6.25 8.15 -15.20
C GLU A 99 -5.72 9.57 -15.12
N LEU A 100 -5.51 10.08 -13.90
CA LEU A 100 -4.90 11.38 -13.70
C LEU A 100 -3.46 11.44 -14.21
N ALA A 101 -2.63 10.44 -13.90
CA ALA A 101 -1.25 10.40 -14.40
C ALA A 101 -1.19 10.31 -15.93
N ALA A 102 -2.11 9.56 -16.56
CA ALA A 102 -2.24 9.51 -18.01
C ALA A 102 -2.62 10.88 -18.59
N TRP A 103 -3.60 11.56 -18.00
CA TRP A 103 -4.02 12.90 -18.41
C TRP A 103 -2.89 13.93 -18.28
N VAL A 104 -2.14 13.94 -17.17
CA VAL A 104 -0.97 14.81 -17.00
C VAL A 104 0.08 14.53 -18.07
N SER A 105 0.35 13.25 -18.34
CA SER A 105 1.30 12.84 -19.37
C SER A 105 0.92 13.38 -20.76
N GLU A 106 -0.38 13.36 -21.07
CA GLU A 106 -0.92 13.86 -22.34
C GLU A 106 -0.86 15.38 -22.46
N LYS A 107 -1.24 16.10 -21.40
CA LYS A 107 -1.11 17.57 -21.35
C LYS A 107 0.34 18.01 -21.52
N TYR A 108 1.27 17.38 -20.80
CA TYR A 108 2.70 17.67 -20.92
C TYR A 108 3.21 17.46 -22.34
N THR A 109 2.89 16.32 -22.97
CA THR A 109 3.32 16.03 -24.35
C THR A 109 2.70 16.99 -25.35
N ALA A 110 1.40 17.29 -25.24
CA ALA A 110 0.72 18.22 -26.14
C ALA A 110 1.31 19.63 -26.05
N ARG A 111 1.60 20.10 -24.84
CA ARG A 111 2.18 21.43 -24.59
C ARG A 111 3.63 21.55 -25.03
N THR A 112 4.46 20.54 -24.75
CA THR A 112 5.92 20.63 -24.89
C THR A 112 6.48 19.98 -26.15
N GLY A 113 5.71 19.12 -26.82
CA GLY A 113 6.19 18.27 -27.91
C GLY A 113 7.18 17.17 -27.46
N ARG A 114 7.43 17.02 -26.16
CA ARG A 114 8.35 16.00 -25.61
C ARG A 114 7.65 14.64 -25.43
N PRO A 115 8.40 13.53 -25.41
CA PRO A 115 7.84 12.21 -25.16
C PRO A 115 7.02 12.14 -23.86
N LYS A 116 6.04 11.24 -23.81
CA LYS A 116 5.18 11.03 -22.63
C LYS A 116 6.05 10.66 -21.41
N PRO A 117 6.03 11.43 -20.30
CA PRO A 117 6.88 11.22 -19.13
C PRO A 117 6.34 10.12 -18.20
N VAL A 118 5.89 9.00 -18.76
CA VAL A 118 5.17 7.94 -18.01
C VAL A 118 6.03 7.38 -16.88
N LYS A 119 7.32 7.12 -17.16
CA LYS A 119 8.22 6.52 -16.17
C LYS A 119 8.51 7.49 -15.02
N GLU A 120 8.68 8.76 -15.34
CA GLU A 120 8.95 9.82 -14.37
C GLU A 120 7.73 10.05 -13.48
N LEU A 121 6.53 10.18 -14.05
CA LEU A 121 5.29 10.31 -13.27
C LEU A 121 5.06 9.09 -12.37
N GLN A 122 5.34 7.87 -12.86
CA GLN A 122 5.19 6.64 -12.08
C GLN A 122 6.13 6.55 -10.87
N GLN A 123 7.22 7.33 -10.81
CA GLN A 123 8.10 7.34 -9.64
C GLN A 123 7.41 7.95 -8.41
N PHE A 124 6.43 8.85 -8.62
CA PHE A 124 5.80 9.63 -7.54
C PHE A 124 4.26 9.65 -7.57
N ALA A 125 3.63 9.03 -8.57
CA ALA A 125 2.22 8.68 -8.50
C ALA A 125 2.01 7.56 -7.46
N MET A 126 1.86 7.94 -6.19
CA MET A 126 1.82 7.04 -5.03
C MET A 126 0.55 6.16 -5.01
N GLN A 127 0.51 5.12 -5.86
CA GLN A 127 -0.58 4.15 -5.97
C GLN A 127 -0.08 2.72 -6.25
N THR A 128 -0.89 1.72 -5.90
CA THR A 128 -0.74 0.33 -6.36
C THR A 128 -2.09 -0.21 -6.80
N LYS A 129 -2.13 -0.87 -7.98
CA LYS A 129 -3.36 -1.41 -8.59
C LYS A 129 -4.48 -0.36 -8.78
N GLY A 130 -4.11 0.91 -8.91
CA GLY A 130 -5.04 2.03 -9.05
C GLY A 130 -5.38 2.74 -7.74
N LEU A 131 -5.20 2.08 -6.58
CA LEU A 131 -5.53 2.64 -5.28
C LEU A 131 -4.38 3.50 -4.74
N PRO A 132 -4.61 4.77 -4.40
CA PRO A 132 -3.63 5.62 -3.73
C PRO A 132 -3.15 5.06 -2.38
N PHE A 133 -1.92 5.38 -2.01
CA PHE A 133 -1.29 4.90 -0.77
C PHE A 133 -1.96 5.47 0.48
N SER A 134 -2.27 4.60 1.46
CA SER A 134 -2.46 5.10 2.82
C SER A 134 -1.14 5.60 3.44
N LEU A 135 -1.23 6.50 4.42
CA LEU A 135 -0.23 7.50 4.81
C LEU A 135 0.92 6.96 5.68
N TYR A 136 1.47 5.80 5.32
CA TYR A 136 2.67 5.21 5.90
C TYR A 136 3.86 5.25 4.92
N ARG A 137 4.96 5.89 5.32
CA ARG A 137 6.23 5.88 4.55
C ARG A 137 6.92 4.53 4.69
N THR A 138 6.96 3.75 3.61
CA THR A 138 7.40 2.34 3.63
C THR A 138 8.89 2.10 3.41
N HIS A 139 9.68 3.10 2.99
CA HIS A 139 11.10 2.97 2.61
C HIS A 139 12.04 2.30 3.65
N ARG A 140 11.62 2.16 4.91
CA ARG A 140 12.38 1.48 5.99
C ARG A 140 11.76 0.16 6.48
N SER A 141 10.63 -0.26 5.92
CA SER A 141 9.93 -1.49 6.29
C SER A 141 9.66 -2.33 5.05
N LEU A 142 10.47 -3.36 4.85
CA LEU A 142 10.33 -4.29 3.73
C LEU A 142 8.99 -5.04 3.81
N SER A 143 8.52 -5.35 5.02
CA SER A 143 7.22 -6.00 5.24
C SER A 143 6.06 -5.10 4.82
N MET A 144 6.10 -3.80 5.14
CA MET A 144 5.06 -2.86 4.72
C MET A 144 5.09 -2.62 3.20
N GLN A 145 6.28 -2.56 2.59
CA GLN A 145 6.42 -2.50 1.13
C GLN A 145 5.76 -3.70 0.45
N ALA A 146 6.04 -4.92 0.91
CA ALA A 146 5.45 -6.14 0.37
C ALA A 146 3.94 -6.24 0.65
N SER A 147 3.46 -5.67 1.76
CA SER A 147 2.02 -5.57 2.06
C SER A 147 1.29 -4.74 0.99
N TYR A 148 1.73 -3.51 0.76
CA TYR A 148 1.15 -2.63 -0.26
C TYR A 148 1.33 -3.15 -1.68
N ALA A 149 2.47 -3.79 -1.98
CA ALA A 149 2.73 -4.37 -3.29
C ALA A 149 1.81 -5.57 -3.55
N ALA A 150 1.84 -6.58 -2.67
CA ALA A 150 1.41 -7.95 -3.01
C ALA A 150 0.36 -8.55 -2.07
N ALA A 151 0.47 -8.34 -0.75
CA ALA A 151 -0.45 -8.99 0.19
C ALA A 151 -1.83 -8.33 0.23
N SER A 152 -1.91 -7.05 -0.13
CA SER A 152 -3.16 -6.34 -0.34
C SER A 152 -3.61 -6.47 -1.80
N ASP A 153 -4.63 -7.31 -2.03
CA ASP A 153 -5.20 -7.50 -3.36
C ASP A 153 -6.04 -6.30 -3.84
N ILE A 154 -6.46 -5.42 -2.93
CA ILE A 154 -7.20 -4.19 -3.27
C ILE A 154 -6.31 -2.99 -3.63
N GLY A 155 -4.98 -3.12 -3.50
CA GLY A 155 -4.02 -2.03 -3.71
C GLY A 155 -3.37 -1.53 -2.40
N ALA A 156 -2.72 -0.37 -2.41
CA ALA A 156 -1.82 0.09 -1.34
C ALA A 156 -2.53 0.58 -0.04
N HIS A 157 -3.25 -0.31 0.63
CA HIS A 157 -4.01 -0.02 1.84
C HIS A 157 -3.52 -0.78 3.07
N HIS A 158 -3.29 -0.07 4.18
CA HIS A 158 -2.80 -0.66 5.42
C HIS A 158 -3.84 -1.55 6.13
N ALA A 159 -5.10 -1.52 5.70
CA ALA A 159 -6.17 -2.33 6.26
C ALA A 159 -5.91 -3.83 6.05
N ALA A 160 -5.30 -4.22 4.92
CA ALA A 160 -4.96 -5.61 4.63
C ALA A 160 -3.85 -6.12 5.57
N ALA A 161 -2.77 -5.36 5.75
CA ALA A 161 -1.70 -5.69 6.67
C ALA A 161 -0.96 -4.43 7.13
N TRP A 162 -1.19 -4.04 8.38
CA TRP A 162 -0.46 -2.96 9.04
C TRP A 162 0.77 -3.53 9.75
N LEU A 163 1.86 -3.69 8.99
CA LEU A 163 3.09 -4.35 9.46
C LEU A 163 4.17 -3.37 9.91
N VAL A 164 4.05 -2.08 9.54
CA VAL A 164 5.12 -1.08 9.70
C VAL A 164 5.64 -0.97 11.13
N LYS A 165 4.75 -0.89 12.13
CA LYS A 165 5.12 -0.76 13.55
C LYS A 165 5.95 -1.96 14.00
N VAL A 166 5.44 -3.16 13.76
CA VAL A 166 6.01 -4.42 14.27
C VAL A 166 7.32 -4.75 13.54
N ASP A 167 7.39 -4.47 12.24
CA ASP A 167 8.61 -4.64 11.44
C ASP A 167 9.74 -3.70 11.89
N LEU A 168 9.42 -2.42 12.16
CA LEU A 168 10.40 -1.44 12.64
C LEU A 168 10.90 -1.71 14.07
N LEU A 169 10.13 -2.45 14.88
CA LEU A 169 10.57 -2.96 16.19
C LEU A 169 11.47 -4.21 16.07
N GLY A 170 11.71 -4.71 14.86
CA GLY A 170 12.62 -5.83 14.61
C GLY A 170 12.00 -7.22 14.79
N ALA A 171 10.67 -7.33 14.87
CA ALA A 171 9.99 -8.61 15.09
C ALA A 171 10.15 -9.62 13.95
N PHE A 172 10.47 -9.15 12.74
CA PHE A 172 10.59 -10.00 11.54
C PHE A 172 12.02 -9.96 10.97
N PRO A 173 13.01 -10.60 11.64
CA PRO A 173 14.43 -10.45 11.27
C PRO A 173 14.80 -11.18 9.97
N THR A 174 13.99 -12.12 9.49
CA THR A 174 14.28 -12.95 8.31
C THR A 174 13.20 -12.81 7.24
N PHE A 175 13.53 -13.13 5.98
CA PHE A 175 12.54 -13.22 4.89
C PHE A 175 11.39 -14.16 5.23
N GLU A 176 11.69 -15.28 5.87
CA GLU A 176 10.67 -16.25 6.29
C GLU A 176 9.72 -15.65 7.33
N ALA A 177 10.24 -14.93 8.34
CA ALA A 177 9.42 -14.25 9.33
C ALA A 177 8.54 -13.17 8.70
N LYS A 178 9.08 -12.36 7.78
CA LYS A 178 8.31 -11.34 7.05
C LYS A 178 7.21 -11.98 6.19
N ALA A 179 7.50 -13.06 5.48
CA ALA A 179 6.51 -13.76 4.67
C ALA A 179 5.41 -14.42 5.50
N LYS A 180 5.74 -15.00 6.66
CA LYS A 180 4.74 -15.49 7.62
C LYS A 180 3.84 -14.36 8.11
N ALA A 181 4.40 -13.19 8.41
CA ALA A 181 3.63 -12.01 8.82
C ALA A 181 2.69 -11.51 7.71
N LEU A 182 3.14 -11.51 6.45
CA LEU A 182 2.33 -11.17 5.27
C LEU A 182 1.16 -12.15 5.02
N ILE A 183 1.15 -13.32 5.68
CA ILE A 183 0.04 -14.28 5.65
C ILE A 183 -0.83 -14.11 6.91
N ALA A 184 -0.21 -14.11 8.09
CA ALA A 184 -0.93 -14.09 9.37
C ALA A 184 -1.70 -12.79 9.62
N TYR A 185 -1.12 -11.63 9.29
CA TYR A 185 -1.76 -10.34 9.56
C TYR A 185 -3.03 -10.14 8.72
N PRO A 186 -3.03 -10.41 7.40
CA PRO A 186 -4.26 -10.37 6.62
C PRO A 186 -5.32 -11.37 7.09
N ARG A 187 -4.93 -12.58 7.52
CA ARG A 187 -5.88 -13.56 8.07
C ARG A 187 -6.63 -13.02 9.29
N VAL A 188 -5.92 -12.41 10.23
CA VAL A 188 -6.53 -11.80 11.43
C VAL A 188 -7.32 -10.54 11.06
N ARG A 189 -6.75 -9.67 10.21
CA ARG A 189 -7.37 -8.38 9.86
C ARG A 189 -8.67 -8.55 9.09
N LEU A 190 -8.64 -9.32 8.02
CA LEU A 190 -9.82 -9.62 7.20
C LEU A 190 -10.73 -10.63 7.90
N GLY A 191 -10.19 -11.52 8.74
CA GLY A 191 -10.99 -12.43 9.54
C GLY A 191 -11.95 -11.69 10.46
N ASN A 192 -11.50 -10.64 11.14
CA ASN A 192 -12.39 -9.80 11.93
C ASN A 192 -13.36 -8.96 11.09
N ASP A 193 -12.96 -8.53 9.88
CA ASP A 193 -13.90 -7.90 8.93
C ASP A 193 -15.04 -8.87 8.57
N ASN A 194 -14.75 -10.17 8.38
CA ASN A 194 -15.76 -11.21 8.15
C ASN A 194 -16.70 -11.42 9.35
N LEU A 195 -16.23 -11.18 10.57
CA LEU A 195 -17.05 -11.23 11.78
C LEU A 195 -17.90 -9.97 11.98
N GLY A 196 -17.67 -8.92 11.18
CA GLY A 196 -18.29 -7.61 11.37
C GLY A 196 -17.78 -6.87 12.62
N LEU A 197 -16.59 -7.22 13.11
CA LEU A 197 -16.00 -6.65 14.32
C LEU A 197 -14.95 -5.59 14.00
N CYS A 198 -14.93 -4.53 14.80
CA CYS A 198 -13.91 -3.49 14.70
C CYS A 198 -12.51 -4.08 14.94
N LYS A 199 -11.51 -3.57 14.21
CA LYS A 199 -10.14 -4.05 14.34
C LYS A 199 -9.28 -3.49 15.44
N LEU A 200 -9.64 -2.32 15.91
CA LEU A 200 -8.84 -1.58 16.88
C LEU A 200 -8.77 -2.27 18.25
N PRO A 201 -9.81 -2.95 18.77
CA PRO A 201 -9.70 -3.59 20.08
C PRO A 201 -8.62 -4.69 20.14
N TRP A 202 -8.30 -5.41 19.07
CA TRP A 202 -7.15 -6.33 19.13
C TRP A 202 -5.82 -5.67 18.78
N VAL A 203 -5.82 -4.67 17.88
CA VAL A 203 -4.61 -4.01 17.37
C VAL A 203 -4.04 -3.03 18.41
N ASP A 204 -4.90 -2.24 19.04
CA ASP A 204 -4.52 -1.10 19.88
C ASP A 204 -4.72 -1.38 21.37
N VAL A 205 -5.66 -2.26 21.75
CA VAL A 205 -5.85 -2.68 23.14
C VAL A 205 -5.13 -4.00 23.38
N PHE A 206 -3.84 -3.90 23.69
CA PHE A 206 -2.99 -5.08 23.90
C PHE A 206 -3.39 -5.84 25.17
N ASN A 207 -3.67 -7.14 25.05
CA ASN A 207 -3.95 -8.00 26.21
C ASN A 207 -2.62 -8.45 26.83
N PRO A 208 -2.32 -8.11 28.10
CA PRO A 208 -1.06 -8.48 28.76
C PRO A 208 -0.77 -9.98 28.77
N ASP A 209 -1.81 -10.81 28.75
CA ASP A 209 -1.67 -12.26 28.75
C ASP A 209 -1.02 -12.79 27.47
N SER A 210 -1.10 -12.03 26.37
CA SER A 210 -0.41 -12.31 25.10
C SER A 210 1.11 -12.31 25.26
N LEU A 211 1.69 -11.58 26.22
CA LEU A 211 3.14 -11.60 26.49
C LEU A 211 3.63 -12.94 27.05
N ARG A 212 2.71 -13.76 27.58
CA ARG A 212 3.03 -15.06 28.17
C ARG A 212 2.98 -16.19 27.15
N ARG A 213 2.57 -15.91 25.90
CA ARG A 213 2.55 -16.89 24.81
C ARG A 213 3.94 -16.94 24.18
N GLY A 214 4.57 -18.12 24.20
CA GLY A 214 5.94 -18.33 23.70
C GLY A 214 6.02 -19.08 22.37
N ASP A 215 4.87 -19.57 21.88
CA ASP A 215 4.71 -20.44 20.72
C ASP A 215 4.12 -19.73 19.49
N THR A 216 3.79 -18.44 19.61
CA THR A 216 3.15 -17.66 18.55
C THR A 216 3.65 -16.21 18.53
N ASP A 217 3.27 -15.48 17.47
CA ASP A 217 3.54 -14.05 17.35
C ASP A 217 2.75 -13.28 18.41
N ILE A 218 3.44 -12.69 19.38
CA ILE A 218 2.79 -11.91 20.44
C ILE A 218 2.11 -10.64 19.91
N TYR A 219 2.54 -10.12 18.76
CA TYR A 219 2.05 -8.87 18.18
C TYR A 219 0.69 -9.03 17.48
N ILE A 220 0.25 -10.25 17.18
CA ILE A 220 -1.14 -10.52 16.77
C ILE A 220 -2.09 -10.64 17.97
N ASN A 221 -1.60 -10.41 19.19
CA ASN A 221 -2.37 -10.37 20.43
C ASN A 221 -3.19 -11.67 20.66
N PRO A 222 -2.54 -12.84 20.70
CA PRO A 222 -3.18 -14.16 20.74
C PRO A 222 -4.22 -14.34 21.85
N ALA A 223 -3.98 -13.80 23.05
CA ALA A 223 -4.96 -13.90 24.13
C ALA A 223 -6.25 -13.11 23.83
N SER A 224 -6.16 -12.04 23.03
CA SER A 224 -7.37 -11.38 22.51
C SER A 224 -8.04 -12.21 21.42
N GLN A 225 -7.26 -12.88 20.56
CA GLN A 225 -7.82 -13.77 19.53
C GLN A 225 -8.62 -14.93 20.12
N GLU A 226 -8.20 -15.45 21.27
CA GLU A 226 -8.98 -16.43 22.05
C GLU A 226 -10.37 -15.90 22.44
N LEU A 227 -10.48 -14.63 22.86
CA LEU A 227 -11.78 -13.99 23.16
C LEU A 227 -12.67 -13.86 21.92
N TYR A 228 -12.08 -13.52 20.76
CA TYR A 228 -12.83 -13.50 19.49
C TYR A 228 -13.30 -14.91 19.09
N ALA A 229 -12.50 -15.94 19.36
CA ALA A 229 -12.90 -17.33 19.14
C ALA A 229 -14.04 -17.75 20.06
N ASP A 230 -14.02 -17.37 21.34
CA ASP A 230 -15.12 -17.62 22.26
C ASP A 230 -16.41 -16.94 21.79
N PHE A 231 -16.33 -15.69 21.34
CA PHE A 231 -17.46 -14.98 20.73
C PHE A 231 -17.99 -15.72 19.49
N TYR A 232 -17.11 -16.07 18.54
CA TYR A 232 -17.47 -16.81 17.34
C TYR A 232 -18.16 -18.15 17.67
N ASN A 233 -17.56 -18.93 18.57
CA ASN A 233 -18.07 -20.22 18.98
C ASN A 233 -19.43 -20.11 19.69
N GLY A 234 -19.61 -19.08 20.51
CA GLY A 234 -20.89 -18.78 21.16
C GLY A 234 -22.00 -18.44 20.17
N MET A 235 -21.67 -17.74 19.07
CA MET A 235 -22.63 -17.35 18.03
C MET A 235 -23.01 -18.52 17.11
N PHE A 236 -22.03 -19.33 16.71
CA PHE A 236 -22.23 -20.39 15.71
C PHE A 236 -22.44 -21.78 16.31
N GLY A 237 -22.28 -21.95 17.62
CA GLY A 237 -22.35 -23.25 18.29
C GLY A 237 -21.19 -24.18 17.91
N THR A 238 -20.00 -23.61 17.66
CA THR A 238 -18.80 -24.35 17.27
C THR A 238 -17.80 -24.49 18.43
N ALA A 239 -16.68 -25.17 18.20
CA ALA A 239 -15.56 -25.29 19.15
C ALA A 239 -14.22 -25.16 18.41
N LEU A 240 -14.08 -24.11 17.61
CA LEU A 240 -12.88 -23.84 16.82
C LEU A 240 -11.89 -23.00 17.62
N THR A 241 -10.60 -23.23 17.39
CA THR A 241 -9.56 -22.32 17.89
C THR A 241 -9.49 -21.08 16.99
N TRP A 242 -8.90 -19.99 17.48
CA TRP A 242 -8.78 -18.75 16.69
C TRP A 242 -7.98 -18.96 15.40
N GLU A 243 -6.98 -19.86 15.41
CA GLU A 243 -6.21 -20.23 14.22
C GLU A 243 -7.12 -20.86 13.17
N LYS A 244 -7.93 -21.84 13.56
CA LYS A 244 -8.89 -22.50 12.64
C LYS A 244 -9.95 -21.55 12.11
N ILE A 245 -10.32 -20.53 12.89
CA ILE A 245 -11.26 -19.50 12.45
C ILE A 245 -10.58 -18.64 11.37
N PHE A 246 -9.39 -18.08 11.63
CA PHE A 246 -8.74 -17.18 10.68
C PHE A 246 -8.03 -17.88 9.52
N GLU A 247 -7.75 -19.18 9.60
CA GLU A 247 -7.37 -19.99 8.43
C GLU A 247 -8.46 -20.01 7.38
N GLN A 248 -9.74 -19.92 7.77
CA GLN A 248 -10.85 -19.86 6.82
C GLN A 248 -10.85 -18.57 6.00
N THR A 249 -10.26 -17.48 6.52
CA THR A 249 -10.07 -16.21 5.80
C THR A 249 -9.23 -16.37 4.54
N ASP A 250 -8.41 -17.43 4.43
CA ASP A 250 -7.65 -17.69 3.20
C ASP A 250 -8.56 -17.90 1.99
N ARG A 251 -9.79 -18.36 2.19
CA ARG A 251 -10.77 -18.50 1.10
C ARG A 251 -11.08 -17.13 0.48
N ASP A 252 -11.33 -16.12 1.30
CA ASP A 252 -11.72 -14.80 0.81
C ASP A 252 -10.54 -14.06 0.17
N ILE A 253 -9.35 -14.19 0.77
CA ILE A 253 -8.16 -13.57 0.17
C ILE A 253 -7.81 -14.24 -1.15
N ASN A 254 -7.88 -15.57 -1.25
CA ASN A 254 -7.65 -16.23 -2.54
C ASN A 254 -8.76 -15.93 -3.55
N LEU A 255 -9.99 -15.67 -3.11
CA LEU A 255 -11.06 -15.22 -3.99
C LEU A 255 -10.75 -13.82 -4.55
N GLN A 256 -10.33 -12.87 -3.71
CA GLN A 256 -9.85 -11.56 -4.16
C GLN A 256 -8.69 -11.70 -5.16
N ARG A 257 -7.75 -12.60 -4.86
CA ARG A 257 -6.65 -12.89 -5.78
C ARG A 257 -7.13 -13.45 -7.12
N VAL A 258 -8.09 -14.38 -7.11
CA VAL A 258 -8.69 -14.91 -8.35
C VAL A 258 -9.36 -13.78 -9.15
N MET A 259 -10.08 -12.85 -8.51
CA MET A 259 -10.66 -11.68 -9.20
C MET A 259 -9.59 -10.80 -9.86
N ASN A 260 -8.44 -10.61 -9.19
CA ASN A 260 -7.29 -9.93 -9.79
C ASN A 260 -6.73 -10.70 -10.99
N VAL A 261 -6.65 -12.04 -10.91
CA VAL A 261 -6.20 -12.86 -12.04
C VAL A 261 -7.16 -12.79 -13.23
N LEU A 262 -8.47 -12.75 -13.00
CA LEU A 262 -9.44 -12.56 -14.08
C LEU A 262 -9.31 -11.19 -14.75
N SER A 263 -8.92 -10.18 -13.98
CA SER A 263 -8.79 -8.80 -14.47
C SER A 263 -7.46 -8.52 -15.16
N PHE A 264 -6.36 -9.05 -14.62
CA PHE A 264 -4.99 -8.75 -15.07
C PHE A 264 -4.33 -9.90 -15.85
N GLY A 265 -4.91 -11.10 -15.81
CA GLY A 265 -4.38 -12.29 -16.47
C GLY A 265 -2.95 -12.63 -16.05
N ALA A 266 -2.11 -12.97 -17.02
CA ALA A 266 -0.71 -13.31 -16.78
C ALA A 266 0.11 -12.17 -16.15
N SER A 267 -0.35 -10.91 -16.27
CA SER A 267 0.32 -9.74 -15.70
C SER A 267 0.04 -9.53 -14.20
N THR A 268 -0.75 -10.40 -13.56
CA THR A 268 -1.15 -10.21 -12.15
C THR A 268 0.05 -9.98 -11.22
N GLY A 269 1.07 -10.84 -11.26
CA GLY A 269 2.29 -10.67 -10.46
C GLY A 269 3.13 -9.44 -10.80
N GLU A 270 2.96 -8.87 -11.99
CA GLU A 270 3.61 -7.61 -12.39
C GLU A 270 2.91 -6.41 -11.75
N ARG A 271 1.61 -6.52 -11.45
CA ARG A 271 0.84 -5.50 -10.72
C ARG A 271 1.15 -5.46 -9.24
N ASP A 272 1.82 -6.49 -8.72
CA ASP A 272 2.29 -6.53 -7.34
C ASP A 272 3.61 -5.78 -7.18
N TRP A 273 3.52 -4.46 -7.35
CA TRP A 273 4.63 -3.53 -7.26
C TRP A 273 4.18 -2.19 -6.69
N ILE A 274 5.16 -1.41 -6.25
CA ILE A 274 4.95 -0.08 -5.67
C ILE A 274 5.85 0.94 -6.38
N PRO A 275 5.48 2.24 -6.38
CA PRO A 275 6.34 3.30 -6.91
C PRO A 275 7.73 3.28 -6.26
N ASP A 276 8.77 3.58 -7.03
CA ASP A 276 10.16 3.52 -6.54
C ASP A 276 10.38 4.42 -5.30
N ARG A 277 9.65 5.55 -5.20
CA ARG A 277 9.67 6.43 -4.01
C ARG A 277 9.20 5.75 -2.71
N ALA A 278 8.36 4.73 -2.81
CA ALA A 278 7.94 3.94 -1.66
C ALA A 278 9.03 2.95 -1.19
N ILE A 279 9.98 2.62 -2.07
CA ILE A 279 11.10 1.70 -1.82
C ILE A 279 12.29 2.47 -1.25
N GLY A 280 12.58 3.66 -1.77
CA GLY A 280 13.73 4.45 -1.33
C GLY A 280 13.85 5.82 -1.99
N PRO A 281 15.00 6.49 -1.80
CA PRO A 281 15.25 7.79 -2.43
C PRO A 281 15.30 7.61 -3.95
N THR A 282 14.55 8.42 -4.70
CA THR A 282 14.57 8.42 -6.18
C THR A 282 15.53 9.47 -6.76
N GLU A 283 16.09 10.32 -5.90
CA GLU A 283 16.90 11.48 -6.27
C GLU A 283 18.00 11.69 -5.23
N GLU A 284 19.13 12.28 -5.65
CA GLU A 284 20.25 12.57 -4.74
C GLU A 284 19.86 13.46 -3.55
N ALA A 285 18.95 14.43 -3.78
CA ALA A 285 18.49 15.31 -2.70
C ALA A 285 17.76 14.52 -1.61
N LEU A 286 16.97 13.51 -1.99
CA LEU A 286 16.29 12.62 -1.06
C LEU A 286 17.28 11.67 -0.37
N TYR A 287 18.28 11.16 -1.11
CA TYR A 287 19.35 10.36 -0.53
C TYR A 287 20.07 11.13 0.59
N LYS A 288 20.49 12.37 0.30
CA LYS A 288 21.28 13.23 1.19
C LYS A 288 20.55 13.58 2.49
N ARG A 289 19.21 13.66 2.48
CA ARG A 289 18.40 13.91 3.70
C ARG A 289 18.54 12.81 4.75
N GLU A 290 18.87 11.59 4.34
CA GLU A 290 19.01 10.42 5.22
C GLU A 290 20.33 9.70 4.96
N ALA A 291 21.38 10.45 4.59
CA ALA A 291 22.67 9.90 4.15
C ALA A 291 23.27 8.92 5.15
N ASP A 292 23.26 9.25 6.45
CA ASP A 292 23.80 8.39 7.49
C ASP A 292 23.11 7.02 7.56
N TYR A 293 21.79 6.98 7.31
CA TYR A 293 21.03 5.74 7.28
C TYR A 293 21.36 4.93 6.03
N HIS A 294 21.35 5.58 4.86
CA HIS A 294 21.64 4.96 3.57
C HIS A 294 23.08 4.44 3.47
N ASP A 295 24.07 5.20 3.93
CA ASP A 295 25.48 4.83 3.87
C ASP A 295 25.77 3.62 4.79
N ARG A 296 25.09 3.48 5.93
CA ARG A 296 25.21 2.30 6.81
C ARG A 296 24.61 1.04 6.18
N GLU A 297 23.47 1.17 5.51
CA GLU A 297 22.87 0.08 4.74
C GLU A 297 23.82 -0.35 3.62
N LEU A 298 24.31 0.60 2.81
CA LEU A 298 25.26 0.33 1.73
C LEU A 298 26.57 -0.28 2.23
N SER A 299 27.10 0.15 3.38
CA SER A 299 28.28 -0.46 4.00
C SER A 299 28.07 -1.96 4.24
N SER A 300 26.88 -2.34 4.72
CA SER A 300 26.51 -3.74 4.93
C SER A 300 26.33 -4.49 3.60
N VAL A 301 25.66 -3.88 2.62
CA VAL A 301 25.38 -4.46 1.29
C VAL A 301 26.67 -4.69 0.49
N LEU A 302 27.56 -3.70 0.46
CA LEU A 302 28.82 -3.73 -0.28
C LEU A 302 29.94 -4.44 0.49
N LYS A 303 29.74 -4.71 1.78
CA LYS A 303 30.77 -5.24 2.69
C LYS A 303 32.03 -4.35 2.71
N LYS A 304 31.82 -3.02 2.68
CA LYS A 304 32.88 -1.99 2.75
C LYS A 304 32.80 -1.22 4.06
N PRO A 305 33.92 -0.73 4.62
CA PRO A 305 33.91 0.20 5.74
C PRO A 305 33.05 1.44 5.45
N LEU A 306 32.34 1.96 6.47
CA LEU A 306 31.45 3.11 6.32
C LEU A 306 32.15 4.33 5.72
N GLY A 307 33.40 4.59 6.13
CA GLY A 307 34.19 5.72 5.61
C GLY A 307 34.48 5.60 4.11
N GLU A 308 34.65 4.38 3.57
CA GLU A 308 34.82 4.20 2.12
C GLU A 308 33.52 4.48 1.36
N VAL A 309 32.38 4.04 1.91
CA VAL A 309 31.05 4.33 1.31
C VAL A 309 30.76 5.83 1.34
N GLN A 310 31.08 6.52 2.43
CA GLN A 310 30.87 7.97 2.53
C GLN A 310 31.62 8.77 1.46
N MET A 311 32.75 8.26 0.96
CA MET A 311 33.55 8.86 -0.11
C MET A 311 33.08 8.51 -1.53
N MET A 312 32.14 7.58 -1.69
CA MET A 312 31.57 7.23 -3.00
C MET A 312 30.67 8.35 -3.54
N ASP A 313 30.58 8.42 -4.88
CA ASP A 313 29.69 9.36 -5.56
C ASP A 313 28.22 9.14 -5.17
N ALA A 314 27.46 10.23 -5.02
CA ALA A 314 26.08 10.17 -4.55
C ALA A 314 25.14 9.47 -5.55
N ALA A 315 25.36 9.64 -6.86
CA ALA A 315 24.55 8.98 -7.88
C ALA A 315 24.86 7.47 -7.93
N GLU A 316 26.14 7.08 -7.80
CA GLU A 316 26.54 5.67 -7.68
C GLU A 316 25.89 5.01 -6.45
N LYS A 317 25.96 5.67 -5.28
CA LYS A 317 25.31 5.17 -4.05
C LYS A 317 23.82 4.99 -4.20
N LEU A 318 23.15 5.98 -4.80
CA LEU A 318 21.71 5.95 -5.07
C LEU A 318 21.32 4.76 -5.95
N GLU A 319 22.03 4.55 -7.05
CA GLU A 319 21.78 3.45 -7.98
C GLU A 319 21.93 2.08 -7.31
N ILE A 320 23.05 1.87 -6.60
CA ILE A 320 23.31 0.63 -5.88
C ILE A 320 22.24 0.36 -4.82
N LEU A 321 21.91 1.37 -4.01
CA LEU A 321 20.91 1.25 -2.95
C LEU A 321 19.54 0.88 -3.51
N MET A 322 19.09 1.61 -4.53
CA MET A 322 17.77 1.37 -5.13
C MET A 322 17.70 0.02 -5.83
N LYS A 323 18.77 -0.39 -6.53
CA LYS A 323 18.86 -1.73 -7.11
C LYS A 323 18.72 -2.80 -6.03
N HIS A 324 19.50 -2.70 -4.95
CA HIS A 324 19.46 -3.65 -3.84
C HIS A 324 18.06 -3.74 -3.22
N ARG A 325 17.45 -2.61 -2.85
CA ARG A 325 16.12 -2.62 -2.20
C ARG A 325 15.02 -3.17 -3.10
N LYS A 326 15.06 -2.88 -4.41
CA LYS A 326 14.11 -3.45 -5.39
C LYS A 326 14.28 -4.98 -5.50
N GLU A 327 15.52 -5.47 -5.52
CA GLU A 327 15.81 -6.90 -5.51
C GLU A 327 15.30 -7.58 -4.24
N GLU A 328 15.53 -7.00 -3.06
CA GLU A 328 15.04 -7.53 -1.78
C GLU A 328 13.51 -7.57 -1.73
N LEU A 329 12.83 -6.52 -2.18
CA LEU A 329 11.37 -6.50 -2.26
C LEU A 329 10.84 -7.60 -3.19
N ARG A 330 11.42 -7.75 -4.39
CA ARG A 330 11.00 -8.79 -5.34
C ARG A 330 11.23 -10.19 -4.76
N LYS A 331 12.36 -10.43 -4.07
CA LYS A 331 12.62 -11.69 -3.38
C LYS A 331 11.58 -11.99 -2.31
N LEU A 332 11.22 -11.00 -1.48
CA LEU A 332 10.19 -11.19 -0.44
C LEU A 332 8.83 -11.53 -1.05
N ILE A 333 8.43 -10.83 -2.12
CA ILE A 333 7.16 -11.07 -2.82
C ILE A 333 7.09 -12.51 -3.37
N VAL A 334 8.14 -12.97 -4.06
CA VAL A 334 8.18 -14.34 -4.59
C VAL A 334 8.20 -15.37 -3.46
N PHE A 335 8.94 -15.11 -2.38
CA PHE A 335 8.94 -15.99 -1.21
C PHE A 335 7.55 -16.08 -0.58
N TYR A 336 6.86 -14.94 -0.44
CA TYR A 336 5.48 -14.85 0.02
C TYR A 336 4.54 -15.68 -0.87
N TYR A 337 4.62 -15.57 -2.20
CA TYR A 337 3.80 -16.37 -3.12
C TYR A 337 3.96 -17.86 -2.89
N ARG A 338 5.21 -18.33 -2.78
CA ARG A 338 5.47 -19.75 -2.54
C ARG A 338 4.87 -20.23 -1.22
N GLN A 339 5.01 -19.44 -0.16
CA GLN A 339 4.40 -19.73 1.16
C GLN A 339 2.86 -19.71 1.10
N ARG A 340 2.27 -18.86 0.26
CA ARG A 340 0.82 -18.76 0.03
C ARG A 340 0.25 -19.93 -0.79
N GLY A 341 1.11 -20.74 -1.42
CA GLY A 341 0.68 -21.76 -2.38
C GLY A 341 0.38 -21.19 -3.77
N TRP A 342 1.05 -20.11 -4.15
CA TRP A 342 0.92 -19.48 -5.48
C TRP A 342 2.13 -19.82 -6.36
N THR A 343 2.01 -19.58 -7.66
CA THR A 343 3.13 -19.61 -8.61
C THR A 343 4.08 -18.43 -8.36
N ASP A 344 5.27 -18.46 -8.94
CA ASP A 344 6.22 -17.34 -8.85
C ASP A 344 5.72 -16.06 -9.57
N THR A 345 4.69 -16.19 -10.41
CA THR A 345 3.96 -15.08 -11.05
C THR A 345 2.73 -14.65 -10.25
N GLY A 346 2.56 -15.18 -9.04
CA GLY A 346 1.51 -14.77 -8.11
C GLY A 346 0.12 -15.31 -8.47
N ILE A 347 0.02 -16.41 -9.20
CA ILE A 347 -1.26 -17.05 -9.53
C ILE A 347 -1.54 -18.15 -8.49
N PRO A 348 -2.73 -18.20 -7.86
CA PRO A 348 -3.07 -19.30 -6.95
C PRO A 348 -2.98 -20.66 -7.66
N LYS A 349 -2.36 -21.65 -7.00
CA LYS A 349 -2.31 -23.01 -7.52
C LYS A 349 -3.67 -23.68 -7.45
N VAL A 350 -3.99 -24.51 -8.43
CA VAL A 350 -5.23 -25.28 -8.45
C VAL A 350 -5.35 -26.16 -7.21
N GLU A 351 -4.25 -26.78 -6.79
CA GLU A 351 -4.16 -27.61 -5.58
C GLU A 351 -4.49 -26.79 -4.34
N THR A 352 -3.93 -25.58 -4.22
CA THR A 352 -4.19 -24.67 -3.11
C THR A 352 -5.66 -24.26 -3.06
N LEU A 353 -6.25 -23.88 -4.20
CA LEU A 353 -7.67 -23.52 -4.28
C LEU A 353 -8.60 -24.69 -3.92
N LYS A 354 -8.23 -25.93 -4.27
CA LYS A 354 -8.95 -27.14 -3.86
C LYS A 354 -8.79 -27.41 -2.37
N GLN A 355 -7.58 -27.29 -1.83
CA GLN A 355 -7.27 -27.53 -0.42
C GLN A 355 -8.06 -26.61 0.52
N ILE A 356 -8.18 -25.32 0.18
CA ILE A 356 -8.96 -24.35 0.98
C ILE A 356 -10.48 -24.43 0.69
N GLY A 357 -10.89 -25.33 -0.20
CA GLY A 357 -12.29 -25.51 -0.59
C GLY A 357 -12.89 -24.29 -1.29
N LEU A 358 -12.10 -23.54 -2.06
CA LEU A 358 -12.60 -22.46 -2.91
C LEU A 358 -12.96 -22.95 -4.31
N TRP A 359 -12.21 -23.94 -4.82
CA TRP A 359 -12.28 -24.38 -6.22
C TRP A 359 -13.69 -24.71 -6.70
N GLN A 360 -14.50 -25.40 -5.90
CA GLN A 360 -15.85 -25.81 -6.29
C GLN A 360 -16.81 -24.64 -6.48
N TYR A 361 -16.55 -23.49 -5.85
CA TYR A 361 -17.38 -22.28 -5.95
C TYR A 361 -16.97 -21.35 -7.10
N LEU A 362 -15.82 -21.60 -7.74
CA LEU A 362 -15.37 -20.81 -8.87
C LEU A 362 -16.19 -21.09 -10.13
N SER A 363 -16.42 -20.05 -10.94
CA SER A 363 -17.03 -20.18 -12.26
C SER A 363 -16.16 -21.04 -13.20
N ASP A 364 -16.77 -21.61 -14.23
CA ASP A 364 -16.04 -22.41 -15.23
C ASP A 364 -14.98 -21.56 -15.96
N GLU A 365 -15.27 -20.28 -16.20
CA GLU A 365 -14.31 -19.30 -16.70
C GLU A 365 -13.10 -19.18 -15.77
N ALA A 366 -13.33 -18.97 -14.47
CA ALA A 366 -12.23 -18.83 -13.52
C ALA A 366 -11.39 -20.10 -13.39
N LYS A 367 -12.03 -21.28 -13.37
CA LYS A 367 -11.33 -22.57 -13.37
C LYS A 367 -10.46 -22.72 -14.62
N LYS A 368 -11.00 -22.38 -15.80
CA LYS A 368 -10.27 -22.46 -17.08
C LYS A 368 -9.07 -21.51 -17.09
N THR A 369 -9.27 -20.25 -16.71
CA THR A 369 -8.21 -19.23 -16.67
C THR A 369 -7.10 -19.61 -15.72
N ILE A 370 -7.42 -20.01 -14.48
CA ILE A 370 -6.42 -20.41 -13.48
C ILE A 370 -5.68 -21.67 -13.91
N THR A 371 -6.37 -22.67 -14.47
CA THR A 371 -5.73 -23.90 -14.95
C THR A 371 -4.72 -23.59 -16.05
N GLY A 372 -5.11 -22.80 -17.07
CA GLY A 372 -4.22 -22.44 -18.17
C GLY A 372 -3.01 -21.59 -17.78
N MET A 373 -2.99 -21.01 -16.57
CA MET A 373 -1.86 -20.24 -16.04
C MET A 373 -0.98 -21.03 -15.06
N ASN A 374 -1.43 -22.21 -14.61
CA ASN A 374 -0.68 -23.08 -13.70
C ASN A 374 0.12 -24.18 -14.44
N GLY A 375 -0.05 -24.32 -15.74
CA GLY A 375 0.55 -25.36 -16.57
C GLY A 375 -0.32 -25.65 -17.78
#